data_AF-A0A2I0KDE8-F1
#
_entry.id   AF-A0A2I0KDE8-F1
#
_cell.length_a   1.000
_cell.length_b   1.000
_cell.length_c   1.000
_cell.angle_alpha   90.00
_cell.angle_beta   90.00
_cell.angle_gamma   90.00
#
_symmetry.space_group_name_H-M   'P 1'
#
loop_
_entity.id
_entity.type
_entity.pdbx_description
1 polymer ?
#
loop_
_entity_poly.entity_id
_entity_poly.type
_entity_poly.pdbx_seq_one_letter_code
_entity_poly.pdbx_strand_id
1 'polypeptide(L)'
;MDQQSSFHCFGLFLGMQEKGSVSFAVDYEFAARSKPSEEYASKYKGNYTFTGGKAVGYRNLFGIPWTAFMADDSAYFLNGTLHLRAELTIRQ
;
A
#
# COMPACT_ATOMS: atom_id res chain seq x y z
N MET A 1 -26.12 -14.57 8.50
CA MET A 1 -26.26 -13.39 9.38
C MET A 1 -25.73 -12.24 8.55
N ASP A 2 -26.60 -11.68 7.73
CA ASP A 2 -26.20 -10.85 6.60
C ASP A 2 -26.33 -9.38 6.99
N GLN A 3 -25.20 -8.79 7.36
CA GLN A 3 -24.87 -7.45 6.91
C GLN A 3 -23.36 -7.30 6.91
N GLN A 4 -22.81 -7.62 5.74
CA GLN A 4 -21.63 -7.06 5.13
C GLN A 4 -21.41 -5.60 5.57
N SER A 5 -20.79 -5.39 6.73
CA SER A 5 -19.99 -4.19 6.95
C SER A 5 -18.85 -4.29 5.96
N SER A 6 -19.06 -3.82 4.73
CA SER A 6 -18.00 -3.65 3.76
C SER A 6 -17.04 -2.62 4.34
N PHE A 7 -16.01 -3.12 5.02
CA PHE A 7 -14.91 -2.28 5.48
C PHE A 7 -14.14 -1.83 4.25
N HIS A 8 -14.53 -0.66 3.74
CA HIS A 8 -13.86 0.03 2.67
C HIS A 8 -12.63 0.73 3.24
N CYS A 9 -11.49 0.53 2.61
CA CYS A 9 -10.22 1.13 3.02
C CYS A 9 -9.31 1.27 1.79
N PHE A 10 -8.26 2.08 1.94
CA PHE A 10 -7.26 2.24 0.90
C PHE A 10 -6.24 1.10 0.97
N GLY A 11 -6.21 0.26 -0.06
CA GLY A 11 -5.23 -0.81 -0.21
C GLY A 11 -4.15 -0.48 -1.24
N LEU A 12 -2.93 -0.94 -0.99
CA LEU A 12 -1.80 -0.79 -1.93
C LEU A 12 -1.13 -2.14 -2.14
N PHE A 13 -0.89 -2.49 -3.41
CA PHE A 13 -0.38 -3.80 -3.81
C PHE A 13 0.68 -3.67 -4.90
N LEU A 14 1.71 -4.50 -4.81
CA LEU A 14 2.70 -4.77 -5.83
C LEU A 14 2.21 -5.93 -6.71
N GLY A 15 2.00 -5.66 -7.99
CA GLY A 15 1.75 -6.69 -9.00
C GLY A 15 3.02 -6.95 -9.80
N MET A 16 3.37 -8.22 -9.99
CA MET A 16 4.41 -8.61 -10.94
C MET A 16 3.78 -8.80 -12.32
N GLN A 17 4.27 -8.09 -13.32
CA GLN A 17 3.96 -8.40 -14.72
C GLN A 17 4.74 -9.66 -15.12
N GLU A 18 4.04 -10.69 -15.58
CA GLU A 18 4.67 -11.96 -15.97
C GLU A 18 5.70 -11.76 -17.09
N LYS A 19 6.94 -12.18 -16.83
CA LYS A 19 7.96 -12.40 -17.84
C LYS A 19 8.60 -13.77 -17.60
N GLY A 20 7.90 -14.82 -17.99
CA GLY A 20 8.36 -16.22 -17.92
C GLY A 20 8.31 -16.83 -16.52
N SER A 21 8.94 -18.01 -16.38
CA SER A 21 8.98 -18.82 -15.15
C SER A 21 9.96 -18.31 -14.09
N VAL A 22 10.00 -17.00 -13.85
CA VAL A 22 10.94 -16.38 -12.92
C VAL A 22 10.27 -16.17 -11.56
N SER A 23 10.83 -16.77 -10.52
CA SER A 23 10.53 -16.41 -9.14
C SER A 23 11.60 -15.47 -8.62
N PHE A 24 11.20 -14.35 -8.00
CA PHE A 24 12.13 -13.53 -7.22
C PHE A 24 11.52 -13.12 -5.90
N ALA A 25 12.36 -13.11 -4.87
CA ALA A 25 12.00 -12.65 -3.54
C ALA A 25 12.23 -11.14 -3.43
N VAL A 26 11.31 -10.45 -2.79
CA VAL A 26 11.40 -9.02 -2.53
C VAL A 26 11.13 -8.76 -1.06
N ASP A 27 11.91 -7.86 -0.46
CA ASP A 27 11.48 -7.09 0.70
C ASP A 27 10.93 -5.77 0.20
N TYR A 28 9.79 -5.34 0.72
CA TYR A 28 9.17 -4.10 0.31
C TYR A 28 8.70 -3.25 1.48
N GLU A 29 8.75 -1.95 1.28
CA GLU A 29 8.23 -0.94 2.21
C GLU A 29 7.31 0.02 1.47
N PHE A 30 6.08 0.15 1.96
CA PHE A 30 5.16 1.21 1.58
C PHE A 30 5.26 2.35 2.59
N ALA A 31 5.42 3.57 2.09
CA ALA A 31 5.40 4.79 2.87
C ALA A 31 4.46 5.81 2.23
N ALA A 32 3.99 6.75 3.03
CA ALA A 32 3.15 7.84 2.57
C ALA A 32 3.58 9.16 3.21
N ARG A 33 3.45 10.24 2.45
CA ARG A 33 3.67 11.61 2.94
C ARG A 33 2.41 12.09 3.66
N SER A 34 2.56 12.77 4.80
CA SER A 34 1.42 13.32 5.55
C SER A 34 1.75 14.66 6.21
N LYS A 35 0.72 15.45 6.46
CA LYS A 35 0.81 16.67 7.29
C LYS A 35 1.14 16.30 8.75
N PRO A 36 1.79 17.19 9.52
CA PRO A 36 2.34 18.48 9.11
C PRO A 36 3.78 18.41 8.61
N SER A 37 4.53 17.33 8.88
CA SER A 37 5.94 17.23 8.51
C SER A 37 6.17 17.20 7.01
N GLU A 38 5.17 16.73 6.26
CA GLU A 38 5.30 16.42 4.84
C GLU A 38 6.52 15.52 4.58
N GLU A 39 6.80 14.59 5.48
CA GLU A 39 7.84 13.57 5.29
C GLU A 39 7.18 12.22 5.01
N TYR A 40 7.91 11.33 4.33
CA TYR A 40 7.45 9.95 4.12
C TYR A 40 7.58 9.15 5.42
N ALA A 41 6.44 8.68 5.94
CA ALA A 41 6.40 7.75 7.05
C ALA A 41 6.10 6.33 6.56
N SER A 42 6.84 5.34 7.09
CA SER A 42 6.57 3.92 6.87
C SER A 42 5.13 3.58 7.26
N LYS A 43 4.41 2.90 6.37
CA LYS A 43 3.04 2.41 6.59
C LYS A 43 2.98 0.90 6.68
N TYR A 44 3.75 0.21 5.84
CA TYR A 44 3.79 -1.24 5.86
C TYR A 44 5.13 -1.75 5.33
N LYS A 45 5.69 -2.76 6.00
CA LYS A 45 6.84 -3.51 5.52
C LYS A 45 6.43 -4.96 5.38
N GLY A 46 6.87 -5.59 4.31
CA GLY A 46 6.55 -6.99 4.06
C GLY A 46 7.62 -7.64 3.22
N ASN A 47 7.43 -8.94 3.04
CA ASN A 47 8.21 -9.68 2.07
C ASN A 47 7.36 -10.68 1.32
N TYR A 48 7.82 -11.01 0.12
CA TYR A 48 7.11 -11.94 -0.74
C TYR A 48 8.02 -12.54 -1.80
N THR A 49 7.77 -13.80 -2.14
CA THR A 49 8.34 -14.44 -3.33
C THR A 49 7.29 -14.48 -4.42
N PHE A 50 7.50 -13.69 -5.48
CA PHE A 50 6.60 -13.72 -6.62
C PHE A 50 6.72 -15.04 -7.37
N THR A 51 5.57 -15.64 -7.69
CA THR A 51 5.46 -16.93 -8.40
C THR A 51 4.35 -16.82 -9.46
N GLY A 52 4.51 -15.89 -10.42
CA GLY A 52 3.59 -15.68 -11.55
C GLY A 52 2.19 -15.15 -11.16
N GLY A 53 1.73 -14.09 -11.82
CA GLY A 53 0.33 -13.64 -11.80
C GLY A 53 -0.28 -13.19 -10.45
N LYS A 54 0.49 -13.11 -9.37
CA LYS A 54 -0.02 -12.71 -8.03
C LYS A 54 0.43 -11.32 -7.63
N ALA A 55 -0.49 -10.58 -7.00
CA ALA A 55 -0.19 -9.33 -6.33
C ALA A 55 -0.05 -9.54 -4.82
N VAL A 56 0.85 -8.78 -4.19
CA VAL A 56 1.05 -8.77 -2.74
C VAL A 56 1.00 -7.35 -2.21
N GLY A 57 0.51 -7.15 -1.00
CA GLY A 57 0.47 -5.82 -0.41
C GLY A 57 -0.34 -5.79 0.88
N TYR A 58 -0.91 -4.64 1.18
CA TYR A 58 -1.66 -4.44 2.41
C TYR A 58 -3.02 -3.82 2.14
N ARG A 59 -4.07 -4.46 2.67
CA ARG A 59 -5.46 -4.10 2.40
C ARG A 59 -5.86 -2.74 2.99
N ASN A 60 -5.32 -2.37 4.16
CA ASN A 60 -5.65 -1.12 4.85
C ASN A 60 -4.38 -0.33 5.17
N LEU A 61 -3.77 0.28 4.14
CA LEU A 61 -2.45 0.92 4.26
C LEU A 61 -2.38 1.99 5.35
N PHE A 62 -3.47 2.73 5.54
CA PHE A 62 -3.52 3.86 6.48
C PHE A 62 -4.12 3.50 7.84
N GLY A 63 -4.58 2.26 8.03
CA GLY A 63 -5.20 1.83 9.28
C GLY A 63 -6.57 2.48 9.57
N ILE A 64 -7.18 3.15 8.59
CA ILE A 64 -8.43 3.91 8.77
C ILE A 64 -9.48 3.55 7.70
N PRO A 65 -10.78 3.72 8.00
CA PRO A 65 -11.84 3.55 7.01
C PRO A 65 -11.70 4.51 5.83
N TRP A 66 -12.24 4.13 4.67
CA TRP A 66 -12.24 4.93 3.44
C TRP A 66 -12.85 6.32 3.64
N THR A 67 -13.92 6.42 4.43
CA THR A 67 -14.60 7.68 4.75
C THR A 67 -13.68 8.67 5.46
N ALA A 68 -12.91 8.20 6.45
CA ALA A 68 -11.92 9.02 7.16
C ALA A 68 -10.69 9.32 6.28
N PHE A 69 -10.28 8.37 5.43
CA PHE A 69 -9.19 8.58 4.49
C PHE A 69 -9.50 9.72 3.50
N MET A 70 -10.73 9.77 2.97
CA MET A 70 -11.19 10.76 1.98
C MET A 70 -11.76 12.05 2.58
N ALA A 71 -11.77 12.21 3.91
CA ALA A 71 -12.30 13.41 4.55
C ALA A 71 -11.47 14.66 4.18
N ASP A 72 -12.11 15.83 4.16
CA ASP A 72 -11.46 17.11 3.81
C ASP A 72 -10.28 17.45 4.75
N ASP A 73 -10.34 16.98 5.99
CA ASP A 73 -9.32 17.14 7.02
C ASP A 73 -8.28 16.01 7.05
N SER A 74 -8.30 15.11 6.07
CA SER A 74 -7.35 14.00 5.97
C SER A 74 -5.90 14.50 5.92
N ALA A 75 -5.08 13.95 6.82
CA ALA A 75 -3.67 14.30 6.92
C ALA A 75 -2.85 13.83 5.71
N TYR A 76 -3.41 12.98 4.85
CA TYR A 76 -2.69 12.31 3.75
C TYR A 76 -2.78 13.03 2.40
N PHE A 77 -3.65 14.03 2.28
CA PHE A 77 -3.79 14.83 1.05
C PHE A 77 -3.09 16.17 1.20
N LEU A 78 -1.98 16.32 0.49
CA LEU A 78 -1.21 17.57 0.38
C LEU A 78 -1.68 18.28 -0.89
N ASN A 79 -2.38 19.41 -0.73
CA ASN A 79 -3.00 20.14 -1.84
C ASN A 79 -3.85 19.23 -2.76
N GLY A 80 -4.64 18.34 -2.16
CA GLY A 80 -5.47 17.37 -2.88
C GLY A 80 -4.71 16.18 -3.49
N THR A 81 -3.40 16.07 -3.27
CA THR A 81 -2.56 14.98 -3.79
C THR A 81 -2.16 14.00 -2.70
N LEU A 82 -2.36 12.70 -2.95
CA LEU A 82 -1.82 11.61 -2.14
C LEU A 82 -0.43 11.23 -2.65
N HIS A 83 0.59 11.31 -1.79
CA HIS A 83 1.96 10.93 -2.15
C HIS A 83 2.33 9.59 -1.51
N LEU A 84 2.56 8.59 -2.36
CA LEU A 84 2.95 7.24 -1.97
C LEU A 84 4.38 6.94 -2.42
N ARG A 85 5.09 6.13 -1.65
CA ARG A 85 6.39 5.57 -2.00
C ARG A 85 6.36 4.06 -1.77
N ALA A 86 6.86 3.30 -2.74
CA ALA A 86 7.16 1.88 -2.59
C ALA A 86 8.67 1.70 -2.80
N GLU A 87 9.36 1.20 -1.79
CA GLU A 87 10.76 0.78 -1.90
C GLU A 87 10.79 -0.74 -2.00
N LEU A 88 11.58 -1.27 -2.93
CA LEU A 88 11.68 -2.69 -3.20
C LEU A 88 13.15 -3.10 -3.22
N THR A 89 13.49 -4.09 -2.40
CA THR A 89 14.81 -4.72 -2.37
C THR A 89 14.69 -6.15 -2.88
N ILE A 90 15.26 -6.42 -4.05
CA ILE A 90 15.32 -7.78 -4.59
C ILE A 90 16.33 -8.57 -3.78
N ARG A 91 15.91 -9.73 -3.27
CA ARG A 91 16.81 -10.70 -2.66
C ARG A 91 17.36 -11.62 -3.73
N GLN A 92 18.69 -11.65 -3.83
CA GLN A 92 19.45 -12.55 -4.69
C GLN A 92 19.72 -13.87 -3.97
#